data_AF-A0A258KR10-F1
#
_entry.id   AF-A0A258KR10-F1
#
_cell.length_a   1.000
_cell.length_b   1.000
_cell.length_c   1.000
_cell.angle_alpha   90.00
_cell.angle_beta   90.00
_cell.angle_gamma   90.00
#
_symmetry.space_group_name_H-M   'P 1'
#
loop_
_entity.id
_entity.type
_entity.pdbx_description
1 polymer ?
#
loop_
_entity_poly.entity_id
_entity_poly.type
_entity_poly.pdbx_seq_one_letter_code
_entity_poly.pdbx_strand_id
1 'polypeptide(L)' 'LYQKFHSNQDSKGIGLYLVHAQVNALGGSINLQTELDKGTTFTISFNSKQ' A
#
# COMPACT_ATOMS: atom_id res chain seq x y z
N LEU A 1 0.70 -12.56 -13.41
CA LEU A 1 1.00 -11.11 -13.47
C LEU A 1 -0.32 -10.35 -13.27
N TYR A 2 -0.46 -9.63 -12.15
CA TYR A 2 -1.59 -8.79 -11.71
C TYR A 2 -2.96 -9.46 -11.48
N GLN A 3 -3.15 -10.01 -10.27
CA GLN A 3 -4.46 -10.43 -9.77
C GLN A 3 -5.22 -9.17 -9.31
N LYS A 4 -6.34 -8.86 -9.97
CA LYS A 4 -7.19 -7.70 -9.64
C LYS A 4 -8.11 -8.11 -8.49
N PHE A 5 -8.05 -7.41 -7.36
CA PHE A 5 -8.89 -7.76 -6.22
C PHE A 5 -10.31 -7.18 -6.30
N HIS A 6 -10.65 -6.23 -7.20
CA HIS A 6 -11.97 -5.58 -7.23
C HIS A 6 -12.53 -5.38 -8.66
N SER A 7 -13.85 -5.52 -8.79
CA SER A 7 -14.64 -5.54 -10.03
C SER A 7 -15.09 -4.15 -10.53
N ASN A 8 -14.33 -3.08 -10.24
CA ASN A 8 -14.63 -1.75 -10.75
C ASN A 8 -13.79 -1.48 -12.01
N GLN A 9 -14.46 -1.17 -13.11
CA GLN A 9 -13.93 -1.18 -14.48
C GLN A 9 -12.79 -0.17 -14.73
N ASP A 10 -12.60 0.83 -13.86
CA ASP A 10 -11.63 1.92 -14.05
C ASP A 10 -10.37 1.84 -13.18
N SER A 11 -10.32 0.94 -12.20
CA SER A 11 -9.22 0.90 -11.23
C SER A 11 -8.27 -0.27 -11.52
N LYS A 12 -7.10 0.00 -12.12
CA LYS A 12 -6.08 -1.05 -12.40
C LYS A 12 -5.44 -1.69 -11.14
N GLY A 13 -5.79 -1.23 -9.94
CA GLY A 13 -5.23 -1.76 -8.67
C GLY A 13 -3.75 -1.44 -8.46
N ILE A 14 -3.19 -0.50 -9.23
CA ILE A 14 -1.76 -0.17 -9.22
C ILE A 14 -1.37 0.83 -8.12
N GLY A 15 -2.33 1.55 -7.54
CA GLY A 15 -2.04 2.64 -6.60
C GLY A 15 -1.23 2.21 -5.39
N LEU A 16 -1.69 1.17 -4.68
CA LEU A 16 -0.96 0.64 -3.52
C LEU A 16 0.42 0.07 -3.90
N TYR A 17 0.54 -0.52 -5.09
CA TYR A 17 1.82 -0.99 -5.60
C TYR A 17 2.81 0.17 -5.84
N LEU A 18 2.34 1.27 -6.45
CA LEU A 18 3.14 2.47 -6.66
C LEU A 18 3.59 3.09 -5.33
N VAL A 19 2.68 3.16 -4.35
CA VAL A 19 3.00 3.64 -3.00
C VAL A 19 4.05 2.76 -2.34
N HIS A 20 3.87 1.43 -2.35
CA HIS A 20 4.85 0.48 -1.80
C HIS A 20 6.22 0.61 -2.47
N ALA A 21 6.26 0.71 -3.80
CA ALA A 21 7.51 0.89 -4.55
C ALA A 21 8.23 2.19 -4.16
N GLN A 22 7.50 3.30 -4.07
CA GLN A 22 8.06 4.59 -3.70
C GLN A 22 8.57 4.61 -2.25
N VAL A 23 7.82 4.04 -1.31
CA VAL A 23 8.21 3.95 0.10
C VAL A 23 9.50 3.16 0.26
N ASN A 24 9.62 2.01 -0.42
CA ASN A 24 10.83 1.19 -0.39
C ASN A 24 12.04 1.90 -1.04
N ALA A 25 11.82 2.60 -2.16
CA ALA A 25 12.88 3.36 -2.83
C ALA A 25 13.46 4.48 -1.95
N LEU A 26 12.63 5.03 -1.06
CA LEU A 26 13.03 6.04 -0.07
C LEU A 26 13.58 5.43 1.24
N GLY A 27 13.77 4.11 1.30
CA GLY A 27 14.23 3.42 2.51
C GLY A 27 13.24 3.45 3.68
N GLY A 28 11.96 3.73 3.38
CA GLY A 28 10.87 3.64 4.32
C GLY A 28 10.29 2.22 4.40
N SER A 29 9.25 2.05 5.20
CA SER A 29 8.51 0.81 5.38
C SER A 29 7.00 1.07 5.38
N ILE A 30 6.22 0.10 4.91
CA ILE A 30 4.75 0.14 4.94
C ILE A 30 4.23 -1.11 5.67
N ASN A 31 3.33 -0.90 6.63
CA ASN A 31 2.68 -1.93 7.44
C ASN A 31 1.17 -1.91 7.22
N LEU A 32 0.53 -3.07 7.39
CA LEU A 32 -0.90 -3.27 7.23
C LEU A 32 -1.52 -3.82 8.50
N GLN A 33 -2.58 -3.19 8.98
CA GLN A 33 -3.41 -3.70 10.06
C GLN A 33 -4.86 -3.71 9.59
N THR A 34 -5.56 -4.80 9.84
CA THR A 34 -6.97 -4.94 9.48
C THR A 34 -7.73 -5.44 10.68
N GLU A 35 -8.93 -4.92 10.87
CA GLU A 35 -9.86 -5.40 11.89
C GLU A 35 -11.22 -5.63 11.23
N LEU A 36 -11.78 -6.82 11.48
CA LEU A 36 -13.06 -7.23 10.92
C LEU A 36 -14.13 -6.19 11.28
N ASP A 37 -14.93 -5.78 10.30
CA ASP A 37 -16.00 -4.79 10.43
C ASP A 37 -15.57 -3.38 10.90
N LYS A 38 -14.25 -3.10 11.01
CA LYS A 38 -13.73 -1.76 11.32
C LYS A 38 -12.88 -1.17 10.20
N GLY A 39 -12.35 -2.03 9.33
CA GLY A 39 -11.62 -1.64 8.13
C GLY A 39 -10.13 -1.95 8.22
N THR A 40 -9.36 -1.22 7.41
CA THR A 40 -7.96 -1.51 7.15
C THR A 40 -7.13 -0.23 7.23
N THR A 41 -6.04 -0.29 7.99
CA THR A 41 -5.10 0.81 8.21
C THR A 41 -3.76 0.46 7.58
N PHE A 42 -3.24 1.35 6.74
CA PHE A 42 -1.89 1.29 6.19
C PHE A 42 -1.02 2.32 6.90
N THR A 43 0.06 1.87 7.53
CA THR A 43 1.01 2.74 8.25
C THR A 43 2.31 2.83 7.47
N ILE A 44 2.72 4.03 7.09
CA ILE A 44 3.97 4.29 6.37
C ILE A 44 4.95 4.98 7.32
N SER A 45 6.18 4.46 7.40
CA SER A 45 7.25 5.03 8.21
C SER A 45 8.46 5.32 7.34
N PHE A 46 8.99 6.53 7.45
CA PHE A 46 10.24 6.92 6.80
C PHE A 46 11.30 7.13 7.87
N ASN A 47 12.46 6.50 7.71
CA ASN A 47 13.58 6.73 8.62
C ASN A 47 14.25 8.05 8.25
N SER A 48 14.08 9.08 9.09
CA SER A 48 14.81 10.35 8.98
C SER A 48 16.25 10.16 9.46
N LYS A 49 17.07 9.48 8.67
CA LYS A 49 18.53 9.57 8.75
C LYS A 49 19.06 9.76 7.35
N GLN A 50 19.05 11.01 6.90
CA GLN A 50 19.99 11.51 5.91
C GLN A 50 20.89 12.52 6.61
#